data_AF-A0A0D7BR57-F1
#
_entry.id   AF-A0A0D7BR57-F1
#
_cell.length_a   1.000
_cell.length_b   1.000
_cell.length_c   1.000
_cell.angle_alpha   90.00
_cell.angle_beta   90.00
_cell.angle_gamma   90.00
#
_symmetry.space_group_name_H-M   'P 1'
#
loop_
_entity.id
_entity.type
_entity.pdbx_description
1 polymer ?
#
loop_
_entity_poly.entity_id
_entity_poly.type
_entity_poly.pdbx_seq_one_letter_code
_entity_poly.pdbx_strand_id
1 'polypeptide(L)'
;MPSEYSYANAGLQQKLDQQLGPEYLSTRAGGGGKKYTYVEGWKMINLANETFGFDGWSSNVVSLTTDFIDLDNITKKYHICATAIVRVTLGPRWGNTWHEDSGLGMMDNAPNKAAAIDKCKKEAVTDALKRALRQFGNLMGNCLYDKNYLTQISKMKCPPVRDTLPRVVADAHALPDKV
;
A
#
# COMPACT_ATOMS: atom_id res chain seq x y z
N MET A 1 5.40 -9.21 37.40
CA MET A 1 4.33 -8.54 36.64
C MET A 1 4.95 -8.01 35.36
N PRO A 2 4.51 -8.45 34.17
CA PRO A 2 4.91 -7.79 32.92
C PRO A 2 4.54 -6.30 32.98
N SER A 3 5.38 -5.43 32.43
CA SER A 3 5.07 -4.00 32.35
C SER A 3 3.89 -3.76 31.39
N GLU A 4 3.18 -2.63 31.53
CA GLU A 4 2.10 -2.22 30.61
C GLU A 4 2.56 -2.25 29.13
N TYR A 5 3.82 -1.89 28.87
CA TYR A 5 4.49 -2.06 27.58
C TYR A 5 4.51 -3.51 27.06
N SER A 6 4.74 -4.49 27.93
CA SER A 6 4.76 -5.91 27.57
C SER A 6 3.38 -6.42 27.15
N TYR A 7 2.30 -5.91 27.75
CA TYR A 7 0.93 -6.31 27.41
C TYR A 7 0.47 -5.68 26.08
N ALA A 8 0.78 -4.39 25.86
CA ALA A 8 0.48 -3.70 24.61
C ALA A 8 1.15 -4.38 23.41
N ASN A 9 2.41 -4.81 23.56
CA ASN A 9 3.14 -5.53 22.52
C ASN A 9 2.57 -6.92 22.23
N ALA A 10 2.11 -7.64 23.26
CA ALA A 10 1.47 -8.95 23.07
C ALA A 10 0.15 -8.85 22.28
N GLY A 11 -0.68 -7.85 22.60
CA GLY A 11 -1.92 -7.58 21.85
C GLY A 11 -1.66 -7.14 20.42
N LEU A 12 -0.63 -6.34 20.18
CA LEU A 12 -0.20 -5.97 18.83
C LEU A 12 0.31 -7.18 18.05
N GLN A 13 1.16 -8.01 18.65
CA GLN A 13 1.69 -9.21 18.01
C GLN A 13 0.55 -10.13 17.56
N GLN A 14 -0.42 -10.38 18.45
CA GLN A 14 -1.58 -11.20 18.11
C GLN A 14 -2.40 -10.63 16.94
N LYS A 15 -2.51 -9.30 16.82
CA LYS A 15 -3.16 -8.66 15.67
C LYS A 15 -2.34 -8.85 14.39
N LEU A 16 -1.03 -8.62 14.45
CA LEU A 16 -0.14 -8.71 13.29
C LEU A 16 -0.04 -10.14 12.72
N ASP A 17 -0.25 -11.15 13.55
CA ASP A 17 -0.26 -12.56 13.15
C ASP A 17 -1.52 -12.94 12.32
N GLN A 18 -2.61 -12.16 12.41
CA GLN A 18 -3.84 -12.40 11.66
C GLN A 18 -3.62 -12.23 10.16
N GLN A 19 -4.39 -12.97 9.35
CA GLN A 19 -4.33 -12.88 7.89
C GLN A 19 -5.46 -12.00 7.37
N LEU A 20 -5.24 -11.37 6.22
CA LEU A 20 -6.24 -10.51 5.58
C LEU A 20 -7.47 -11.30 5.12
N GLY A 21 -8.66 -10.75 5.36
CA GLY A 21 -9.91 -11.23 4.77
C GLY A 21 -10.02 -10.89 3.27
N PRO A 22 -10.91 -11.56 2.51
CA PRO A 22 -11.09 -11.33 1.08
C PRO A 22 -11.49 -9.89 0.74
N GLU A 23 -12.12 -9.15 1.65
CA GLU A 23 -12.52 -7.75 1.51
C GLU A 23 -11.34 -6.78 1.34
N TYR A 24 -10.15 -7.15 1.79
CA TYR A 24 -8.93 -6.35 1.61
C TYR A 24 -8.22 -6.62 0.29
N LEU A 25 -8.57 -7.70 -0.40
CA LEU A 25 -7.84 -8.20 -1.55
C LEU A 25 -8.45 -7.72 -2.87
N SER A 26 -7.58 -7.38 -3.81
CA SER A 26 -7.91 -7.11 -5.20
C SER A 26 -7.10 -8.05 -6.09
N THR A 27 -7.60 -8.31 -7.31
CA THR A 27 -6.89 -9.13 -8.29
C THR A 27 -6.69 -8.37 -9.59
N ARG A 28 -5.53 -8.58 -10.22
CA ARG A 28 -5.24 -8.08 -11.57
C ARG A 28 -4.80 -9.21 -12.48
N ALA A 29 -5.09 -9.09 -13.77
CA ALA A 29 -4.53 -9.99 -14.77
C ALA A 29 -3.01 -9.78 -14.88
N GLY A 30 -2.27 -10.87 -14.99
CA GLY A 30 -0.84 -10.92 -15.24
C GLY A 30 -0.52 -11.57 -16.58
N GLY A 31 0.76 -11.60 -16.93
CA GLY A 31 1.24 -12.29 -18.14
C GLY A 31 0.93 -13.79 -18.10
N GLY A 32 0.62 -14.36 -19.27
CA GLY A 32 0.37 -15.80 -19.44
C GLY A 32 -0.89 -16.31 -18.73
N GLY A 33 -1.93 -15.46 -18.58
CA GLY A 33 -3.20 -15.84 -17.96
C GLY A 33 -3.17 -15.96 -16.43
N LYS A 34 -2.03 -15.64 -15.79
CA LYS A 34 -1.91 -15.62 -14.33
C LYS A 34 -2.74 -14.49 -13.74
N LYS A 35 -3.19 -14.65 -12.50
CA LYS A 35 -3.79 -13.58 -11.70
C LYS A 35 -2.86 -13.23 -10.55
N TYR A 36 -2.67 -11.95 -10.30
CA TYR A 36 -1.92 -11.45 -9.16
C TYR A 36 -2.87 -10.85 -8.14
N THR A 37 -2.84 -11.38 -6.93
CA THR A 37 -3.58 -10.84 -5.78
C THR A 37 -2.72 -9.79 -5.10
N TYR A 38 -3.32 -8.65 -4.76
CA TYR A 38 -2.66 -7.53 -4.10
C TYR A 38 -3.62 -6.80 -3.18
N VAL A 39 -3.07 -5.93 -2.33
CA VAL A 39 -3.85 -4.97 -1.53
C VAL A 39 -3.60 -3.58 -2.07
N GLU A 40 -4.67 -2.80 -2.18
CA GLU A 40 -4.62 -1.41 -2.63
C GLU A 40 -3.93 -0.53 -1.59
N GLY A 41 -3.20 0.50 -2.04
CA GLY A 41 -2.41 1.36 -1.16
C GLY A 41 -3.24 2.02 -0.06
N TRP A 42 -4.43 2.51 -0.40
CA TRP A 42 -5.33 3.18 0.56
C TRP A 42 -5.81 2.23 1.67
N LYS A 43 -6.11 0.96 1.34
CA LYS A 43 -6.50 -0.05 2.32
C LYS A 43 -5.36 -0.32 3.30
N MET A 44 -4.13 -0.33 2.82
CA MET A 44 -2.95 -0.58 3.65
C MET A 44 -2.64 0.59 4.59
N ILE A 45 -2.88 1.83 4.14
CA ILE A 45 -2.83 3.02 5.01
C ILE A 45 -3.89 2.95 6.11
N ASN A 46 -5.15 2.62 5.76
CA ASN A 46 -6.22 2.48 6.74
C ASN A 46 -5.91 1.38 7.76
N LEU A 47 -5.43 0.23 7.30
CA LEU A 47 -5.08 -0.87 8.17
C LEU A 47 -3.92 -0.53 9.12
N ALA A 48 -2.92 0.22 8.64
CA ALA A 48 -1.86 0.74 9.49
C ALA A 48 -2.41 1.73 10.56
N ASN A 49 -3.32 2.62 10.18
CA ASN A 49 -3.99 3.53 11.12
C ASN A 49 -4.83 2.79 12.17
N GLU A 50 -5.55 1.74 11.78
CA GLU A 50 -6.35 0.91 12.68
C GLU A 50 -5.48 0.05 13.62
N THR A 51 -4.33 -0.40 13.13
CA THR A 51 -3.44 -1.31 13.87
C THR A 51 -2.54 -0.55 14.83
N PHE A 52 -1.87 0.51 14.35
CA PHE A 52 -0.87 1.25 15.11
C PHE A 52 -1.41 2.53 15.74
N GLY A 53 -2.54 3.04 15.27
CA GLY A 53 -3.04 4.39 15.56
C GLY A 53 -2.50 5.40 14.54
N PHE A 54 -3.26 6.46 14.23
CA PHE A 54 -2.84 7.50 13.27
C PHE A 54 -1.53 8.20 13.66
N ASP A 55 -1.22 8.23 14.96
CA ASP A 55 0.00 8.80 15.57
C ASP A 55 1.07 7.74 15.88
N GLY A 56 0.75 6.46 15.69
CA GLY A 56 1.61 5.35 16.08
C GLY A 56 2.58 4.90 15.00
N TRP A 57 2.45 5.41 13.77
CA TRP A 57 3.36 5.10 12.67
C TRP A 57 3.60 6.32 11.78
N SER A 58 4.69 6.29 11.03
CA SER A 58 5.02 7.28 10.01
C SER A 58 5.70 6.62 8.82
N SER A 59 5.69 7.29 7.68
CA SER A 59 6.44 6.88 6.50
C SER A 59 7.30 8.02 5.97
N ASN A 60 8.48 7.67 5.44
CA ASN A 60 9.42 8.61 4.86
C ASN A 60 9.96 8.06 3.53
N VAL A 61 9.95 8.90 2.49
CA VAL A 61 10.59 8.57 1.21
C VAL A 61 12.09 8.85 1.36
N VAL A 62 12.87 7.78 1.52
CA VAL A 62 14.33 7.84 1.72
C VAL A 62 15.02 8.16 0.40
N SER A 63 14.53 7.58 -0.70
CA SER A 63 15.06 7.81 -2.04
C SER A 63 13.95 7.65 -3.07
N LEU A 64 14.03 8.43 -4.15
CA LEU A 64 13.16 8.31 -5.32
C LEU A 64 13.97 8.64 -6.57
N THR A 65 14.26 7.61 -7.36
CA THR A 65 15.11 7.69 -8.54
C THR A 65 14.31 7.31 -9.77
N THR A 66 14.52 8.03 -10.86
CA THR A 66 14.08 7.56 -12.19
C THR A 66 15.22 6.73 -12.77
N ASP A 67 15.01 5.43 -12.92
CA ASP A 67 16.06 4.49 -13.32
C ASP A 67 16.39 4.64 -14.81
N PHE A 68 15.36 4.77 -15.65
CA PHE A 68 15.49 5.09 -17.07
C PHE A 68 14.26 5.80 -17.62
N ILE A 69 14.47 6.52 -18.73
CA ILE A 69 13.43 7.12 -19.55
C ILE A 69 13.86 6.94 -21.01
N ASP A 70 13.27 5.96 -21.68
CA ASP A 70 13.61 5.62 -23.06
C ASP A 70 12.48 6.04 -24.00
N LEU A 71 12.84 6.59 -25.16
CA LEU A 71 11.92 6.88 -26.25
C LEU A 71 12.13 5.84 -27.35
N ASP A 72 11.09 5.07 -27.66
CA ASP A 72 11.10 4.23 -28.84
C ASP A 72 11.02 5.12 -30.10
N ASN A 73 12.09 5.09 -30.90
CA ASN A 73 12.21 5.90 -32.10
C ASN A 73 11.23 5.52 -33.22
N ILE A 74 10.70 4.28 -33.21
CA ILE A 74 9.73 3.78 -34.18
C ILE A 74 8.31 4.13 -33.73
N THR A 75 7.93 3.73 -32.51
CA THR A 75 6.55 3.95 -32.04
C THR A 75 6.31 5.34 -31.47
N LYS A 76 7.37 6.12 -31.22
CA LYS A 76 7.37 7.43 -30.55
C LYS A 76 6.75 7.40 -29.14
N LYS A 77 6.82 6.25 -28.47
CA LYS A 77 6.30 6.05 -27.11
C LYS A 77 7.43 5.95 -26.09
N TYR A 78 7.13 6.34 -24.86
CA TYR A 78 8.07 6.31 -23.75
C TYR A 78 7.96 5.02 -22.94
N HIS A 79 9.12 4.53 -22.51
CA HIS A 79 9.28 3.48 -21.51
C HIS A 79 9.99 4.07 -20.31
N ILE A 80 9.37 4.00 -19.13
CA ILE A 80 9.85 4.67 -17.94
C ILE A 80 9.83 3.71 -16.77
N CYS A 81 10.89 3.74 -15.97
CA CYS A 81 11.00 3.01 -14.71
C CYS A 81 11.50 3.96 -13.62
N ALA A 82 10.89 3.86 -12.44
CA ALA A 82 11.31 4.58 -11.26
C ALA A 82 11.33 3.64 -10.06
N THR A 83 12.34 3.80 -9.22
CA THR A 83 12.51 3.07 -7.97
C THR A 83 12.41 4.04 -6.80
N ALA A 84 11.67 3.64 -5.76
CA ALA A 84 11.59 4.36 -4.50
C ALA A 84 12.09 3.47 -3.35
N ILE A 85 12.72 4.06 -2.34
CA ILE A 85 12.99 3.43 -1.05
C ILE A 85 12.15 4.18 -0.02
N VAL A 86 11.33 3.44 0.73
CA VAL A 86 10.46 4.00 1.78
C VAL A 86 10.80 3.34 3.11
N ARG A 87 10.96 4.17 4.14
CA ARG A 87 11.04 3.75 5.54
C ARG A 87 9.68 3.90 6.20
N VAL A 88 9.24 2.86 6.89
CA VAL A 88 8.10 2.92 7.81
C VAL A 88 8.62 2.80 9.23
N THR A 89 8.25 3.74 10.09
CA THR A 89 8.71 3.79 11.49
C THR A 89 7.49 3.71 12.41
N LEU A 90 7.53 2.82 13.40
CA LEU A 90 6.56 2.77 14.48
C LEU A 90 7.04 3.65 15.64
N GLY A 91 6.11 4.37 16.27
CA GLY A 91 6.43 5.32 17.32
C GLY A 91 6.88 4.67 18.65
N PRO A 92 7.12 5.49 19.68
CA PRO A 92 7.65 5.03 20.98
C PRO A 92 6.79 3.97 21.67
N ARG A 93 5.46 4.02 21.45
CA ARG A 93 4.51 3.01 21.95
C ARG A 93 4.87 1.59 21.49
N TRP A 94 5.50 1.46 20.33
CA TRP A 94 5.83 0.21 19.67
C TRP A 94 7.35 -0.04 19.58
N GLY A 95 8.15 0.72 20.36
CA GLY A 95 9.58 0.49 20.51
C GLY A 95 10.48 1.22 19.51
N ASN A 96 10.00 2.26 18.81
CA ASN A 96 10.80 3.05 17.85
C ASN A 96 11.48 2.19 16.78
N THR A 97 10.78 1.15 16.30
CA THR A 97 11.28 0.23 15.27
C THR A 97 10.95 0.73 13.88
N TRP A 98 11.69 0.27 12.87
CA TRP A 98 11.45 0.65 11.49
C TRP A 98 11.82 -0.46 10.52
N HIS A 99 11.18 -0.44 9.35
CA HIS A 99 11.51 -1.28 8.21
C HIS A 99 11.62 -0.44 6.95
N GLU A 100 12.54 -0.82 6.08
CA GLU A 100 12.73 -0.23 4.76
C GLU A 100 12.54 -1.29 3.69
N ASP A 101 11.93 -0.90 2.58
CA ASP A 101 11.89 -1.72 1.37
C ASP A 101 11.89 -0.80 0.14
N SER A 102 12.27 -1.38 -1.00
CA SER A 102 12.24 -0.73 -2.30
C SER A 102 10.94 -1.04 -3.03
N GLY A 103 10.41 -0.11 -3.81
CA GLY A 103 9.26 -0.32 -4.68
C GLY A 103 9.52 0.19 -6.09
N LEU A 104 8.81 -0.39 -7.05
CA LEU A 104 8.99 -0.11 -8.47
C LEU A 104 7.72 0.46 -9.09
N GLY A 105 7.87 1.48 -9.90
CA GLY A 105 6.83 1.98 -10.79
C GLY A 105 7.31 1.97 -12.22
N MET A 106 6.53 1.34 -13.10
CA MET A 106 6.90 1.18 -14.51
C MET A 106 5.73 1.52 -15.42
N MET A 107 6.05 2.08 -16.58
CA MET A 107 5.09 2.29 -17.65
C MET A 107 5.76 2.10 -19.00
N ASP A 108 5.24 1.13 -19.75
CA ASP A 108 5.60 0.89 -21.14
C ASP A 108 4.63 1.58 -22.09
N ASN A 109 5.12 1.89 -23.29
CA ASN A 109 4.28 2.38 -24.39
C ASN A 109 3.49 3.66 -24.06
N ALA A 110 4.05 4.55 -23.25
CA ALA A 110 3.36 5.77 -22.83
C ALA A 110 3.43 6.85 -23.91
N PRO A 111 2.29 7.46 -24.31
CA PRO A 111 2.29 8.53 -25.31
C PRO A 111 2.78 9.88 -24.74
N ASN A 112 2.61 10.12 -23.44
CA ASN A 112 2.95 11.37 -22.79
C ASN A 112 4.03 11.15 -21.71
N LYS A 113 5.19 11.78 -21.89
CA LYS A 113 6.33 11.66 -20.97
C LYS A 113 6.03 12.12 -19.55
N ALA A 114 5.41 13.28 -19.37
CA ALA A 114 5.16 13.86 -18.06
C ALA A 114 4.17 13.02 -17.24
N ALA A 115 3.06 12.61 -17.87
CA ALA A 115 2.07 11.74 -17.24
C ALA A 115 2.65 10.36 -16.88
N ALA A 116 3.55 9.83 -17.71
CA ALA A 116 4.22 8.57 -17.44
C ALA A 116 5.20 8.67 -16.25
N ILE A 117 5.98 9.75 -16.15
CA ILE A 117 6.86 9.99 -14.99
C ILE A 117 6.04 10.12 -13.71
N ASP A 118 4.95 10.89 -13.75
CA ASP A 118 4.05 11.08 -12.61
C ASP A 118 3.48 9.74 -12.11
N LYS A 119 2.95 8.92 -13.03
CA LYS A 119 2.48 7.56 -12.71
C LYS A 119 3.59 6.70 -12.09
N CYS A 120 4.75 6.60 -12.75
CA CYS A 120 5.83 5.72 -12.29
C CYS A 120 6.32 6.12 -10.89
N LYS A 121 6.51 7.41 -10.62
CA LYS A 121 6.95 7.87 -9.30
C LYS A 121 5.90 7.59 -8.21
N LYS A 122 4.62 7.84 -8.49
CA LYS A 122 3.52 7.55 -7.55
C LYS A 122 3.39 6.05 -7.26
N GLU A 123 3.51 5.22 -8.29
CA GLU A 123 3.46 3.77 -8.18
C GLU A 123 4.66 3.23 -7.37
N ALA A 124 5.87 3.71 -7.65
CA ALA A 124 7.09 3.30 -6.95
C ALA A 124 7.00 3.57 -5.44
N VAL A 125 6.58 4.78 -5.04
CA VAL A 125 6.43 5.15 -3.62
C VAL A 125 5.33 4.30 -2.95
N THR A 126 4.20 4.11 -3.62
CA THR A 126 3.09 3.31 -3.07
C THR A 126 3.48 1.84 -2.93
N ASP A 127 4.22 1.28 -3.88
CA ASP A 127 4.71 -0.08 -3.82
C ASP A 127 5.73 -0.26 -2.68
N ALA A 128 6.69 0.65 -2.56
CA ALA A 128 7.71 0.65 -1.50
C ALA A 128 7.05 0.70 -0.11
N LEU A 129 6.05 1.57 0.07
CA LEU A 129 5.28 1.67 1.31
C LEU A 129 4.62 0.35 1.70
N LYS A 130 3.88 -0.29 0.76
CA LYS A 130 3.22 -1.57 1.02
C LYS A 130 4.24 -2.65 1.38
N ARG A 131 5.40 -2.66 0.71
CA ARG A 131 6.45 -3.63 0.92
C ARG A 131 7.21 -3.42 2.24
N ALA A 132 7.37 -2.18 2.69
CA ALA A 132 7.90 -1.88 4.01
C ALA A 132 6.90 -2.30 5.11
N LEU A 133 5.60 -1.99 4.94
CA LEU A 133 4.55 -2.37 5.89
C LEU A 133 4.44 -3.88 6.08
N ARG A 134 4.56 -4.68 5.02
CA ARG A 134 4.44 -6.15 5.12
C ARG A 134 5.44 -6.77 6.10
N GLN A 135 6.59 -6.14 6.35
CA GLN A 135 7.63 -6.68 7.22
C GLN A 135 7.18 -6.76 8.69
N PHE A 136 6.15 -6.00 9.07
CA PHE A 136 5.59 -6.05 10.42
C PHE A 136 4.67 -7.26 10.68
N GLY A 137 4.11 -7.91 9.66
CA GLY A 137 3.29 -9.11 9.88
C GLY A 137 2.31 -9.46 8.77
N ASN A 138 1.58 -10.57 8.98
CA ASN A 138 0.58 -11.10 8.06
C ASN A 138 -0.53 -10.09 7.79
N LEU A 139 -1.00 -9.40 8.82
CA LEU A 139 -2.07 -8.42 8.70
C LEU A 139 -1.66 -7.28 7.76
N MET A 140 -0.38 -6.87 7.79
CA MET A 140 0.16 -5.84 6.90
C MET A 140 0.49 -6.35 5.47
N GLY A 141 -0.03 -7.52 5.09
CA GLY A 141 0.09 -8.06 3.73
C GLY A 141 1.19 -9.09 3.52
N ASN A 142 1.88 -9.55 4.58
CA ASN A 142 2.85 -10.65 4.44
C ASN A 142 2.18 -11.97 4.01
N CYS A 143 0.91 -12.18 4.38
CA CYS A 143 0.16 -13.39 4.02
C CYS A 143 -0.01 -13.57 2.50
N LEU A 144 0.10 -12.50 1.71
CA LEU A 144 0.01 -12.56 0.24
C LEU A 144 1.14 -13.36 -0.42
N TYR A 145 2.24 -13.60 0.30
CA TYR A 145 3.37 -14.39 -0.17
C TYR A 145 3.21 -15.90 0.13
N ASP A 146 2.22 -16.28 0.93
CA ASP A 146 1.89 -17.67 1.20
C ASP A 146 0.91 -18.23 0.15
N LYS A 147 1.38 -19.22 -0.62
CA LYS A 147 0.59 -19.90 -1.66
C LYS A 147 -0.60 -20.67 -1.07
N ASN A 148 -0.48 -21.20 0.14
CA ASN A 148 -1.56 -21.92 0.80
C ASN A 148 -2.69 -20.96 1.16
N TYR A 149 -2.34 -19.82 1.78
CA TYR A 149 -3.28 -18.73 2.03
C TYR A 149 -4.00 -18.28 0.75
N LEU A 150 -3.28 -18.00 -0.35
CA LEU A 150 -3.89 -17.58 -1.62
C LEU A 150 -4.88 -18.62 -2.18
N THR A 151 -4.57 -19.91 -2.01
CA THR A 151 -5.44 -21.01 -2.45
C THR A 151 -6.70 -21.11 -1.61
N GLN A 152 -6.63 -20.80 -0.32
CA GLN A 152 -7.78 -20.84 0.59
C GLN A 152 -8.67 -19.60 0.44
N ILE A 153 -8.06 -18.41 0.40
CA ILE A 153 -8.79 -17.14 0.35
C ILE A 153 -9.54 -16.96 -0.97
N SER A 154 -9.01 -17.51 -2.08
CA SER A 154 -9.68 -17.48 -3.39
C SER A 154 -10.99 -18.28 -3.44
N LYS A 155 -11.21 -19.18 -2.47
CA LYS A 155 -12.46 -19.95 -2.33
C LYS A 155 -13.49 -19.26 -1.44
N MET A 156 -13.09 -18.26 -0.67
CA MET A 156 -14.00 -17.52 0.22
C MET A 156 -14.80 -16.49 -0.58
N LYS A 157 -16.09 -16.35 -0.25
CA LYS A 157 -16.92 -15.27 -0.80
C LYS A 157 -16.64 -13.99 -0.01
N CYS A 158 -16.35 -12.90 -0.72
CA CYS A 158 -16.27 -11.59 -0.10
C CYS A 158 -17.66 -11.23 0.46
N PRO A 159 -17.79 -10.88 1.76
CA PRO A 159 -19.03 -10.31 2.26
C PRO A 159 -19.38 -9.04 1.47
N PRO A 160 -20.67 -8.71 1.30
CA PRO A 160 -21.05 -7.44 0.70
C PRO A 160 -20.43 -6.30 1.52
N VAL A 161 -19.77 -5.36 0.84
CA VAL A 161 -19.18 -4.18 1.47
C VAL A 161 -20.29 -3.45 2.21
N ARG A 162 -20.18 -3.38 3.54
CA ARG A 162 -21.07 -2.53 4.35
C ARG A 162 -20.55 -1.10 4.20
N ASP A 163 -21.25 -0.28 3.43
CA ASP A 163 -21.03 1.16 3.38
C ASP A 163 -21.37 1.75 4.76
N THR A 164 -20.41 1.78 5.69
CA THR A 164 -20.59 2.39 7.03
C THR A 164 -19.66 3.56 7.29
N LEU A 165 -19.12 4.20 6.24
CA LEU A 165 -18.53 5.52 6.41
C LEU A 165 -19.65 6.58 6.31
N PRO A 166 -19.78 7.50 7.27
CA PRO A 166 -20.64 8.66 7.07
C PRO A 166 -20.14 9.40 5.82
N ARG A 167 -21.04 9.59 4.86
CA ARG A 167 -20.82 10.43 3.68
C ARG A 167 -20.57 11.86 4.14
N VAL A 168 -19.33 12.22 4.45
CA VAL A 168 -18.90 13.61 4.32
C VAL A 168 -18.52 13.82 2.86
N VAL A 169 -19.53 13.81 1.99
CA VAL A 169 -19.46 14.61 0.78
C VAL A 169 -19.56 16.03 1.28
N ALA A 170 -18.43 16.73 1.39
CA ALA A 170 -18.48 18.17 1.48
C ALA A 170 -19.20 18.64 0.21
N ASP A 171 -20.39 19.21 0.36
CA ASP A 171 -21.08 19.93 -0.71
C ASP A 171 -20.17 21.08 -1.17
N ALA A 172 -19.34 20.81 -2.16
CA ALA A 172 -18.62 21.84 -2.87
C ALA A 172 -19.62 22.52 -3.80
N HIS A 173 -20.47 23.41 -3.28
CA HIS A 173 -21.09 24.55 -3.98
C HIS A 173 -22.01 25.35 -3.03
N ALA A 174 -21.42 26.32 -2.32
CA ALA A 174 -22.07 27.58 -1.96
C ALA A 174 -21.01 28.55 -1.41
N LEU A 175 -20.29 29.23 -2.31
CA LEU A 175 -19.75 30.54 -1.96
C LEU A 175 -20.93 31.52 -2.11
N PRO A 176 -21.37 32.21 -1.03
CA PRO A 176 -22.37 33.27 -1.19
C PRO A 176 -21.74 34.43 -1.96
N ASP A 177 -22.46 34.90 -2.98
CA ASP A 177 -22.11 36.11 -3.71
C ASP A 177 -21.92 37.28 -2.72
N LYS A 178 -20.80 37.97 -2.88
CA LYS A 178 -20.47 39.17 -2.11
C LYS A 178 -21.52 40.25 -2.40
N VAL A 179 -22.06 40.83 -1.34
CA VAL A 179 -22.80 42.10 -1.34
C VAL A 179 -21.88 43.24 -1.79
#